data_AF-A0A7Y5H2D1-F1
#
_entry.id   AF-A0A7Y5H2D1-F1
#
_cell.length_a   1.000
_cell.length_b   1.000
_cell.length_c   1.000
_cell.angle_alpha   90.00
_cell.angle_beta   90.00
_cell.angle_gamma   90.00
#
_symmetry.space_group_name_H-M   'P 1'
#
loop_
_entity.id
_entity.type
_entity.pdbx_description
1 polymer ?
#
loop_
_entity_poly.entity_id
_entity_poly.type
_entity_poly.pdbx_seq_one_letter_code
_entity_poly.pdbx_strand_id
1 'polypeptide(L)'
;MNTEQVLNVIQESFDSLTRSGLIASQVQVTPDLVILGNGSPLDSMAFVTLFTDLEERIATASGKDIFLVLDEIEGFNINNPFLSAETIAGYIVGLIQKG
;
A
#
# COMPACT_ATOMS: atom_id res chain seq x y z
N MET A 1 0.94 -14.88 4.18
CA MET A 1 -0.19 -13.98 3.91
C MET A 1 -0.63 -14.14 2.46
N ASN A 2 -1.91 -13.94 2.15
CA ASN A 2 -2.47 -13.90 0.79
C ASN A 2 -2.92 -12.48 0.41
N THR A 3 -3.36 -12.27 -0.83
CA THR A 3 -3.76 -10.94 -1.35
C THR A 3 -4.88 -10.30 -0.54
N GLU A 4 -5.89 -11.09 -0.14
CA GLU A 4 -7.02 -10.59 0.67
C GLU A 4 -6.56 -10.07 2.04
N GLN A 5 -5.65 -10.81 2.70
CA GLN A 5 -5.06 -10.38 3.96
C GLN A 5 -4.24 -9.09 3.80
N VAL A 6 -3.51 -8.94 2.69
CA VAL A 6 -2.75 -7.70 2.45
C VAL A 6 -3.69 -6.52 2.14
N LEU A 7 -4.76 -6.74 1.37
CA LEU A 7 -5.78 -5.70 1.14
C LEU A 7 -6.43 -5.24 2.45
N ASN A 8 -6.67 -6.15 3.40
CA ASN A 8 -7.15 -5.79 4.73
C ASN A 8 -6.13 -4.95 5.51
N VAL A 9 -4.84 -5.26 5.43
CA VAL A 9 -3.79 -4.41 6.02
C VAL A 9 -3.77 -3.03 5.39
N ILE A 10 -3.93 -2.93 4.06
CA ILE A 10 -4.05 -1.65 3.36
C ILE A 10 -5.28 -0.87 3.86
N GLN A 11 -6.43 -1.52 4.05
CA GLN A 11 -7.62 -0.88 4.65
C GLN A 11 -7.33 -0.33 6.04
N GLU A 12 -6.69 -1.11 6.92
CA GLU A 12 -6.36 -0.66 8.27
C GLU A 12 -5.41 0.55 8.27
N SER A 13 -4.46 0.59 7.33
CA SER A 13 -3.57 1.72 7.13
C SER A 13 -4.32 2.97 6.67
N PHE A 14 -5.23 2.84 5.70
CA PHE A 14 -6.10 3.94 5.26
C PHE A 14 -6.99 4.47 6.40
N ASP A 15 -7.53 3.57 7.23
CA ASP A 15 -8.30 3.96 8.41
C ASP A 15 -7.41 4.70 9.42
N SER A 16 -6.15 4.29 9.58
CA SER A 16 -5.16 4.99 10.41
C SER A 16 -4.86 6.40 9.91
N LEU A 17 -4.62 6.53 8.60
CA LEU A 17 -4.40 7.84 7.96
C LEU A 17 -5.62 8.76 8.15
N THR A 18 -6.84 8.22 8.01
CA THR A 18 -8.08 8.99 8.24
C THR A 18 -8.16 9.47 9.68
N ARG A 19 -7.94 8.57 10.67
CA ARG A 19 -7.96 8.93 12.09
C ARG A 19 -6.89 9.96 12.48
N SER A 20 -5.75 9.93 11.79
CA SER A 20 -4.66 10.90 12.00
C SER A 20 -4.92 12.27 11.35
N GLY A 21 -5.94 12.38 10.49
CA GLY A 21 -6.23 13.59 9.73
C GLY A 21 -5.33 13.82 8.50
N LEU A 22 -4.50 12.84 8.12
CA LEU A 22 -3.68 12.90 6.91
C LEU A 22 -4.49 12.75 5.62
N ILE A 23 -5.67 12.14 5.70
CA ILE A 23 -6.64 12.11 4.60
C ILE A 23 -8.02 12.58 5.10
N ALA A 24 -8.73 13.32 4.24
CA ALA A 24 -9.91 14.08 4.63
C ALA A 24 -11.16 13.23 4.91
N SER A 25 -11.25 12.05 4.30
CA SER A 25 -12.42 11.18 4.38
C SER A 25 -12.02 9.72 4.41
N GLN A 26 -12.91 8.91 4.97
CA GLN A 26 -12.76 7.47 4.96
C GLN A 26 -12.73 6.95 3.52
N VAL A 27 -11.79 6.05 3.26
CA VAL A 27 -11.61 5.40 1.96
C VAL A 27 -11.91 3.92 2.14
N GLN A 28 -12.76 3.39 1.25
CA GLN A 28 -12.94 1.95 1.13
C GLN A 28 -11.88 1.41 0.18
N VAL A 29 -11.05 0.48 0.66
CA VAL A 29 -10.03 -0.17 -0.14
C VAL A 29 -10.67 -1.26 -0.98
N THR A 30 -10.65 -1.07 -2.29
CA THR A 30 -11.01 -2.04 -3.31
C THR A 30 -9.79 -2.36 -4.16
N PRO A 31 -9.73 -3.51 -4.86
CA PRO A 31 -8.56 -3.86 -5.69
C PRO A 31 -8.17 -2.79 -6.73
N ASP A 32 -9.16 -2.08 -7.28
CA ASP A 32 -9.04 -1.03 -8.28
C ASP A 32 -8.75 0.37 -7.69
N LEU A 33 -8.74 0.52 -6.37
CA LEU A 33 -8.41 1.79 -5.72
C LEU A 33 -7.01 2.24 -6.17
N VAL A 34 -6.92 3.46 -6.72
CA VAL A 34 -5.66 4.09 -7.10
C VAL A 34 -4.97 4.59 -5.83
N ILE A 35 -3.82 4.01 -5.49
CA ILE A 35 -3.00 4.42 -4.34
C ILE A 35 -1.98 5.48 -4.75
N LEU A 36 -1.42 5.37 -5.96
CA LEU A 36 -0.51 6.37 -6.52
C LEU A 36 -0.96 6.75 -7.93
N GLY A 37 -0.90 8.04 -8.24
CA GLY A 37 -1.26 8.57 -9.55
C GLY A 37 -2.55 9.36 -9.54
N ASN A 38 -3.06 9.66 -10.74
CA ASN A 38 -4.28 10.44 -10.90
C ASN A 38 -5.49 9.72 -10.30
N GLY A 39 -6.24 10.40 -9.44
CA GLY A 39 -7.38 9.83 -8.72
C GLY A 39 -7.04 9.22 -7.36
N SER A 40 -5.76 9.21 -6.95
CA SER A 40 -5.40 8.83 -5.58
C SER A 40 -5.92 9.85 -4.56
N PRO A 41 -6.47 9.41 -3.41
CA PRO A 41 -6.81 10.29 -2.30
C PRO A 41 -5.57 10.73 -1.48
N LEU A 42 -4.38 10.22 -1.82
CA LEU A 42 -3.14 10.46 -1.08
C LEU A 42 -2.34 11.59 -1.74
N ASP A 43 -1.88 12.53 -0.93
CA ASP A 43 -0.77 13.40 -1.31
C ASP A 43 0.57 12.67 -1.10
N SER A 44 1.68 13.35 -1.42
CA SER A 44 3.03 12.76 -1.28
C SER A 44 3.36 12.36 0.16
N MET A 45 2.88 13.09 1.17
CA MET A 45 3.16 12.81 2.58
C MET A 45 2.33 11.63 3.09
N ALA A 46 1.03 11.61 2.75
CA ALA A 46 0.13 10.52 3.07
C ALA A 46 0.56 9.22 2.38
N PHE A 47 1.07 9.30 1.14
CA PHE A 47 1.60 8.15 0.41
C PHE A 47 2.84 7.56 1.07
N VAL A 48 3.83 8.39 1.42
CA VAL A 48 5.03 7.90 2.13
C VAL A 48 4.64 7.31 3.50
N THR A 49 3.74 7.97 4.21
CA THR A 49 3.23 7.47 5.51
C THR A 49 2.53 6.13 5.36
N LEU A 50 1.71 5.96 4.32
CA LEU A 50 1.09 4.68 3.99
C LEU A 50 2.15 3.59 3.80
N PHE A 51 3.18 3.85 2.99
CA PHE A 51 4.21 2.85 2.68
C PHE A 51 4.96 2.41 3.93
N THR A 52 5.36 3.35 4.80
CA THR A 52 6.02 3.01 6.06
C THR A 52 5.11 2.24 7.01
N ASP A 53 3.84 2.64 7.15
CA ASP A 53 2.88 1.91 8.00
C ASP A 53 2.59 0.49 7.46
N LEU A 54 2.59 0.31 6.13
CA LEU A 54 2.47 -1.01 5.51
C LEU A 54 3.69 -1.90 5.81
N GLU A 55 4.91 -1.38 5.67
CA GLU A 55 6.14 -2.13 6.00
C GLU A 55 6.09 -2.62 7.46
N GLU A 56 5.76 -1.75 8.41
CA GLU A 56 5.66 -2.09 9.83
C GLU A 56 4.58 -3.12 10.13
N ARG A 57 3.38 -2.94 9.57
CA ARG A 57 2.25 -3.87 9.78
C ARG A 57 2.50 -5.22 9.17
N ILE A 58 3.03 -5.26 7.95
CA ILE A 58 3.34 -6.51 7.27
C ILE A 58 4.48 -7.22 7.98
N ALA A 59 5.52 -6.50 8.44
CA ALA A 59 6.58 -7.11 9.22
C ALA A 59 6.05 -7.75 10.50
N THR A 60 5.17 -7.04 11.22
CA THR A 60 4.50 -7.56 12.42
C THR A 60 3.63 -8.79 12.13
N ALA A 61 2.85 -8.75 11.05
CA ALA A 61 1.90 -9.81 10.70
C ALA A 61 2.57 -11.06 10.08
N SER A 62 3.67 -10.87 9.35
CA SER A 62 4.35 -11.95 8.63
C SER A 62 5.60 -12.48 9.36
N GLY A 63 6.15 -11.74 10.32
CA GLY A 63 7.41 -12.03 10.98
C GLY A 63 8.64 -11.86 10.07
N LYS A 64 8.49 -11.15 8.94
CA LYS A 64 9.56 -10.89 7.97
C LYS A 64 9.72 -9.40 7.76
N ASP A 65 10.95 -8.91 7.86
CA ASP A 65 11.26 -7.54 7.45
C ASP A 65 11.10 -7.42 5.93
N ILE A 66 10.23 -6.53 5.48
CA ILE A 66 10.03 -6.21 4.07
C ILE A 66 10.30 -4.73 3.82
N PHE A 67 10.75 -4.42 2.62
CA PHE A 67 10.95 -3.05 2.15
C PHE A 67 10.21 -2.88 0.83
N LEU A 68 9.38 -1.84 0.73
CA LEU A 68 8.62 -1.54 -0.46
C LEU A 68 9.44 -0.63 -1.36
N VAL A 69 9.99 -1.20 -2.44
CA VAL A 69 10.80 -0.45 -3.41
C VAL A 69 9.98 -0.23 -4.68
N LEU A 70 9.59 1.02 -4.96
CA LEU A 70 8.71 1.37 -6.09
C LEU A 70 9.24 0.86 -7.44
N ASP A 71 10.54 0.99 -7.68
CA ASP A 71 11.17 0.58 -8.93
C ASP A 71 11.23 -0.95 -9.11
N GLU A 72 10.93 -1.73 -8.07
CA GLU A 72 10.79 -3.19 -8.13
C GLU A 72 9.35 -3.66 -8.35
N ILE A 73 8.38 -2.74 -8.27
CA ILE A 73 6.98 -3.07 -8.50
C ILE A 73 6.77 -3.23 -10.01
N GLU A 74 6.38 -4.44 -10.43
CA GLU A 74 6.14 -4.74 -11.83
C GLU A 74 5.09 -3.78 -12.43
N GLY A 75 5.45 -3.13 -13.54
CA GLY A 75 4.59 -2.18 -14.23
C GLY A 75 4.65 -0.73 -13.70
N PHE A 76 5.41 -0.45 -12.64
CA PHE A 76 5.63 0.92 -12.19
C PHE A 76 6.46 1.72 -13.21
N ASN A 77 6.04 2.94 -13.50
CA ASN A 77 6.74 3.86 -14.39
C ASN A 77 6.80 5.25 -13.76
N ILE A 78 8.00 5.72 -13.44
CA ILE A 78 8.21 7.03 -12.82
C ILE A 78 7.69 8.21 -13.67
N ASN A 79 7.64 8.06 -15.00
CA ASN A 79 7.13 9.11 -15.89
C ASN A 79 5.60 9.13 -15.98
N ASN A 80 4.94 8.06 -15.54
CA ASN A 80 3.49 7.94 -15.47
C ASN A 80 3.10 7.09 -14.24
N PRO A 81 3.28 7.65 -13.02
CA PRO A 81 3.16 6.87 -11.80
C PRO A 81 1.70 6.45 -11.60
N PHE A 82 1.47 5.14 -11.57
CA PHE A 82 0.17 4.55 -11.31
C PHE A 82 0.35 3.25 -10.55
N LEU A 83 -0.33 3.12 -9.40
CA LEU A 83 -0.38 1.89 -8.62
C LEU A 83 -1.78 1.71 -8.05
N SER A 84 -2.38 0.55 -8.28
CA SER A 84 -3.62 0.15 -7.60
C SER A 84 -3.33 -0.60 -6.31
N ALA A 85 -4.35 -0.74 -5.45
CA ALA A 85 -4.28 -1.58 -4.26
C ALA A 85 -3.97 -3.04 -4.61
N GLU A 86 -4.53 -3.57 -5.71
CA GLU A 86 -4.21 -4.92 -6.20
C GLU A 86 -2.74 -5.07 -6.57
N THR A 87 -2.16 -4.11 -7.30
CA THR A 87 -0.74 -4.14 -7.69
C THR A 87 0.16 -4.17 -6.46
N ILE A 88 -0.09 -3.29 -5.48
CA ILE A 88 0.68 -3.23 -4.24
C ILE A 88 0.51 -4.51 -3.42
N ALA A 89 -0.72 -5.03 -3.31
CA ALA A 89 -0.98 -6.26 -2.59
C ALA A 89 -0.27 -7.47 -3.22
N GLY A 90 -0.31 -7.58 -4.55
CA GLY A 90 0.41 -8.63 -5.28
C GLY A 90 1.92 -8.57 -5.08
N TYR A 91 2.50 -7.36 -5.14
CA TYR A 91 3.92 -7.15 -4.88
C TYR A 91 4.33 -7.57 -3.46
N ILE A 92 3.58 -7.14 -2.44
CA ILE A 92 3.81 -7.52 -1.03
C ILE A 92 3.73 -9.04 -0.83
N VAL A 93 2.72 -9.70 -1.41
CA VAL A 93 2.61 -11.17 -1.35
C VAL A 93 3.84 -11.81 -1.98
N GLY A 94 4.31 -11.30 -3.11
CA GLY A 94 5.53 -11.74 -3.77
C GLY A 94 6.77 -11.61 -2.90
N LEU A 95 6.93 -10.49 -2.18
CA LEU A 95 8.03 -10.29 -1.23
C LEU A 95 7.99 -11.30 -0.08
N ILE A 96 6.81 -11.50 0.53
CA ILE A 96 6.62 -12.43 1.65
C ILE A 96 6.93 -13.87 1.25
N GLN A 97 6.62 -14.27 0.01
CA GLN A 97 6.86 -15.62 -0.50
C GLN A 97 8.30 -15.87 -0.95
N LYS A 98 9.05 -14.82 -1.31
CA LYS A 98 10.45 -14.91 -1.75
C LYS A 98 11.45 -14.95 -0.59
N GLY A 99 11.12 -14.35 0.56
CA GLY A 99 11.87 -14.53 1.83
C GLY A 99 11.44 -15.78 2.57
#